data_AF-A0A970QVS2-F1
#
_entry.id   AF-A0A970QVS2-F1
#
_cell.length_a   1.000
_cell.length_b   1.000
_cell.length_c   1.000
_cell.angle_alpha   90.00
_cell.angle_beta   90.00
_cell.angle_gamma   90.00
#
_symmetry.space_group_name_H-M   'P 1'
#
loop_
_entity.id
_entity.type
_entity.pdbx_description
1 polymer ?
#
loop_
_entity_poly.entity_id
_entity_poly.type
_entity_poly.pdbx_seq_one_letter_code
_entity_poly.pdbx_strand_id
1 'polypeptide(L)'
;MKKSIRIITAVILALCMCAACAFAPVYATAGVPISAQSDDAKMKFGKGVIKAFGFAADSLITGVAKLFPRIDWPTEQEYKSENFMPGSEIIRTEAAENAHWSVGFASESIIPEDIGEVGYVRAGNFHIKEELTYKVMEGDDQCIKAVALSDGSGSGTVIFCSLDAFGISGTNVRNIRAAILKAAADSGIRDIISINVTVTHTHSALDTHGLGAGILNLLGDSIKAGFYRLVGKEYKVSSLNENLMNNLFGKAAKAAVRACQSMQTGSLRFSAFDIADMLYDKQFPLVYDENVNVIKFTPDSESARDIWLVNMGCHPVRMTSYDYVCSDYPEAISRFADSMANADVAFYQGSQLAITKDDSALSYDTDEYERQPDNARKAFFLLNEFGKEIVSRIMHNDPVESFLIEPYLNIAHKEIKIPVTSSLILLISKINMLNNAVISNTGKLNDVKVVTEIGYCELGGRLAIALVPGEIDPAIIWGGVYGADKSWNGTDWEFEPFSEMACGRKLIVYGLTNDQIGYIVPDNDFAHPFASLFEDLIGGSRNKHYEEMISLGKNTASAVTKSFSDLTDEVNSQKFD
;
A
#
# COMPACT_ATOMS: atom_id res chain seq x y z
N MET A 1 -8.50 -32.22 -18.08
CA MET A 1 -9.48 -31.12 -18.03
C MET A 1 -10.75 -31.44 -17.24
N LYS A 2 -11.60 -32.42 -17.61
CA LYS A 2 -12.88 -32.68 -16.92
C LYS A 2 -12.77 -33.09 -15.43
N LYS A 3 -11.66 -33.67 -14.99
CA LYS A 3 -11.45 -34.10 -13.59
C LYS A 3 -11.07 -32.95 -12.65
N SER A 4 -10.26 -32.01 -13.14
CA SER A 4 -9.79 -30.84 -12.38
C SER A 4 -10.87 -29.79 -12.19
N ILE A 5 -11.71 -29.56 -13.21
CA ILE A 5 -12.91 -28.71 -13.10
C ILE A 5 -13.88 -29.28 -12.05
N ARG A 6 -14.04 -30.62 -12.01
CA ARG A 6 -14.87 -31.29 -10.98
C ARG A 6 -14.31 -31.13 -9.57
N ILE A 7 -12.97 -31.08 -9.40
CA ILE A 7 -12.34 -30.84 -8.09
C ILE A 7 -12.55 -29.39 -7.67
N ILE A 8 -12.41 -28.42 -8.58
CA ILE A 8 -12.62 -27.00 -8.28
C ILE A 8 -14.09 -26.70 -7.96
N THR A 9 -15.02 -27.24 -8.77
CA THR A 9 -16.46 -27.17 -8.47
C THR A 9 -16.79 -27.87 -7.16
N ALA A 10 -16.09 -28.98 -6.82
CA ALA A 10 -16.23 -29.65 -5.53
C ALA A 10 -15.62 -28.85 -4.37
N VAL A 11 -14.58 -28.05 -4.57
CA VAL A 11 -14.00 -27.16 -3.56
C VAL A 11 -14.94 -25.98 -3.29
N ILE A 12 -15.50 -25.38 -4.33
CA ILE A 12 -16.51 -24.31 -4.19
C ILE A 12 -17.78 -24.88 -3.54
N LEU A 13 -18.28 -26.03 -4.02
CA LEU A 13 -19.39 -26.73 -3.36
C LEU A 13 -19.03 -27.15 -1.94
N ALA A 14 -17.79 -27.52 -1.64
CA ALA A 14 -17.36 -27.86 -0.28
C ALA A 14 -17.25 -26.63 0.61
N LEU A 15 -16.79 -25.48 0.11
CA LEU A 15 -16.82 -24.19 0.83
C LEU A 15 -18.27 -23.77 1.11
N CYS A 16 -19.14 -23.85 0.10
CA CYS A 16 -20.57 -23.57 0.23
C CYS A 16 -21.28 -24.59 1.14
N MET A 17 -20.91 -25.87 1.11
CA MET A 17 -21.45 -26.92 1.98
C MET A 17 -20.88 -26.86 3.40
N CYS A 18 -19.63 -26.44 3.60
CA CYS A 18 -19.05 -26.20 4.92
C CYS A 18 -19.69 -24.96 5.55
N ALA A 19 -19.96 -23.91 4.77
CA ALA A 19 -20.82 -22.81 5.19
C ALA A 19 -22.21 -23.37 5.59
N ALA A 20 -22.89 -24.13 4.71
CA ALA A 20 -24.20 -24.74 4.99
C ALA A 20 -24.23 -25.69 6.21
N CYS A 21 -23.19 -26.49 6.41
CA CYS A 21 -23.06 -27.45 7.53
C CYS A 21 -22.67 -26.75 8.83
N ALA A 22 -21.97 -25.61 8.80
CA ALA A 22 -21.76 -24.76 9.98
C ALA A 22 -23.08 -24.15 10.47
N PHE A 23 -24.08 -23.97 9.60
CA PHE A 23 -25.42 -23.53 10.00
C PHE A 23 -26.30 -24.65 10.61
N ALA A 24 -26.02 -25.93 10.36
CA ALA A 24 -26.87 -27.04 10.81
C ALA A 24 -26.95 -27.22 12.34
N PRO A 25 -25.85 -27.11 13.13
CA PRO A 25 -25.92 -27.12 14.59
C PRO A 25 -26.35 -25.76 15.19
N VAL A 26 -26.21 -24.67 14.44
CA VAL A 26 -26.55 -23.29 14.87
C VAL A 26 -28.07 -23.09 14.99
N TYR A 27 -28.86 -23.66 14.08
CA TYR A 27 -30.33 -23.64 14.20
C TYR A 27 -30.86 -24.65 15.23
N ALA A 28 -30.07 -25.65 15.62
CA ALA A 28 -30.52 -26.74 16.49
C ALA A 28 -30.30 -26.49 17.99
N THR A 29 -29.49 -25.49 18.38
CA THR A 29 -29.05 -25.29 19.78
C THR A 29 -29.55 -24.02 20.46
N ALA A 30 -30.23 -23.12 19.74
CA ALA A 30 -30.73 -21.87 20.32
C ALA A 30 -32.19 -22.03 20.82
N GLY A 31 -32.36 -22.33 22.11
CA GLY A 31 -33.68 -22.31 22.78
C GLY A 31 -34.29 -20.91 22.93
N VAL A 32 -33.61 -19.87 22.45
CA VAL A 32 -34.03 -18.46 22.40
C VAL A 32 -33.52 -17.87 21.08
N PRO A 33 -34.32 -17.08 20.33
CA PRO A 33 -33.86 -16.40 19.11
C PRO A 33 -32.58 -15.59 19.36
N ILE A 34 -31.58 -15.69 18.47
CA ILE A 34 -30.32 -14.91 18.55
C ILE A 34 -30.58 -13.40 18.63
N SER A 35 -31.67 -12.93 18.02
CA SER A 35 -32.13 -11.54 18.09
C SER A 35 -32.48 -11.05 19.50
N ALA A 36 -32.74 -11.95 20.46
CA ALA A 36 -33.11 -11.63 21.84
C ALA A 36 -31.96 -11.76 22.86
N GLN A 37 -30.72 -12.03 22.42
CA GLN A 37 -29.54 -12.12 23.29
C GLN A 37 -28.82 -10.76 23.46
N SER A 38 -28.03 -10.62 24.53
CA SER A 38 -27.15 -9.46 24.70
C SER A 38 -26.05 -9.42 23.64
N ASP A 39 -25.51 -8.23 23.36
CA ASP A 39 -24.50 -8.06 22.31
C ASP A 39 -23.20 -8.81 22.63
N ASP A 40 -22.82 -8.92 23.91
CA ASP A 40 -21.72 -9.78 24.38
C ASP A 40 -21.93 -11.26 24.05
N ALA A 41 -23.16 -11.76 24.20
CA ALA A 41 -23.49 -13.15 23.92
C ALA A 41 -23.49 -13.42 22.41
N LYS A 42 -24.02 -12.48 21.61
CA LYS A 42 -23.94 -12.52 20.14
C LYS A 42 -22.49 -12.51 19.67
N MET A 43 -21.66 -11.61 20.21
CA MET A 43 -20.23 -11.50 19.87
C MET A 43 -19.48 -12.80 20.19
N LYS A 44 -19.66 -13.36 21.40
CA LYS A 44 -19.03 -14.64 21.78
C LYS A 44 -19.46 -15.79 20.86
N PHE A 45 -20.76 -15.84 20.54
CA PHE A 45 -21.30 -16.84 19.63
C PHE A 45 -20.73 -16.68 18.21
N GLY A 46 -20.74 -15.46 17.66
CA GLY A 46 -20.20 -15.13 16.34
C GLY A 46 -18.72 -15.47 16.22
N LYS A 47 -17.89 -15.08 17.21
CA LYS A 47 -16.48 -15.48 17.30
C LYS A 47 -16.31 -17.01 17.28
N GLY A 48 -17.18 -17.74 17.97
CA GLY A 48 -17.21 -19.21 17.96
C GLY A 48 -17.50 -19.81 16.58
N VAL A 49 -18.51 -19.29 15.88
CA VAL A 49 -18.86 -19.71 14.51
C VAL A 49 -17.72 -19.41 13.53
N ILE A 50 -17.17 -18.20 13.58
CA ILE A 50 -16.07 -17.77 12.70
C ILE A 50 -14.84 -18.64 12.92
N LYS A 51 -14.50 -18.98 14.18
CA LYS A 51 -13.39 -19.89 14.49
C LYS A 51 -13.59 -21.29 13.91
N ALA A 52 -14.80 -21.84 14.04
CA ALA A 52 -15.13 -23.16 13.51
C ALA A 52 -15.11 -23.20 11.97
N PHE A 53 -15.71 -22.18 11.33
CA PHE A 53 -15.68 -22.02 9.88
C PHE A 53 -14.24 -21.83 9.38
N GLY A 54 -13.49 -20.95 10.02
CA GLY A 54 -12.11 -20.65 9.68
C GLY A 54 -11.22 -21.88 9.69
N PHE A 55 -11.31 -22.72 10.72
CA PHE A 55 -10.59 -24.00 10.76
C PHE A 55 -10.91 -24.92 9.57
N ALA A 56 -12.19 -25.00 9.17
CA ALA A 56 -12.60 -25.79 8.02
C ALA A 56 -12.11 -25.18 6.70
N ALA A 57 -12.22 -23.87 6.54
CA ALA A 57 -11.75 -23.13 5.37
C ALA A 57 -10.23 -23.26 5.20
N ASP A 58 -9.44 -23.03 6.25
CA ASP A 58 -7.99 -23.20 6.26
C ASP A 58 -7.56 -24.61 5.91
N SER A 59 -8.25 -25.62 6.46
CA SER A 59 -7.97 -27.02 6.16
C SER A 59 -8.20 -27.34 4.67
N LEU A 60 -9.27 -26.79 4.09
CA LEU A 60 -9.59 -26.96 2.68
C LEU A 60 -8.61 -26.21 1.77
N ILE A 61 -8.33 -24.94 2.05
CA ILE A 61 -7.36 -24.11 1.30
C ILE A 61 -5.98 -24.76 1.34
N THR A 62 -5.53 -25.20 2.51
CA THR A 62 -4.26 -25.93 2.67
C THR A 62 -4.26 -27.25 1.90
N GLY A 63 -5.39 -27.98 1.91
CA GLY A 63 -5.57 -29.20 1.12
C GLY A 63 -5.45 -28.95 -0.39
N VAL A 64 -6.08 -27.88 -0.88
CA VAL A 64 -6.00 -27.43 -2.27
C VAL A 64 -4.59 -26.98 -2.62
N ALA A 65 -3.95 -26.18 -1.76
CA ALA A 65 -2.59 -25.73 -1.96
C ALA A 65 -1.64 -26.92 -2.14
N LYS A 66 -1.81 -28.03 -1.40
CA LYS A 66 -1.00 -29.26 -1.56
C LYS A 66 -1.13 -29.92 -2.95
N LEU A 67 -2.19 -29.65 -3.72
CA LEU A 67 -2.36 -30.19 -5.08
C LEU A 67 -1.42 -29.53 -6.11
N PHE A 68 -0.95 -28.31 -5.82
CA PHE A 68 -0.04 -27.58 -6.70
C PHE A 68 1.41 -28.04 -6.49
N PRO A 69 2.25 -27.99 -7.53
CA PRO A 69 3.67 -28.35 -7.41
C PRO A 69 4.35 -27.53 -6.30
N ARG A 70 5.40 -28.08 -5.69
CA ARG A 70 6.23 -27.35 -4.74
C ARG A 70 6.91 -26.20 -5.48
N ILE A 71 6.83 -24.98 -4.94
CA ILE A 71 7.67 -23.88 -5.40
C ILE A 71 9.03 -24.04 -4.71
N ASP A 72 10.10 -23.88 -5.49
CA ASP A 72 11.47 -23.86 -4.98
C ASP A 72 11.78 -22.45 -4.47
N TRP A 73 11.14 -22.09 -3.35
CA TRP A 73 11.50 -20.87 -2.64
C TRP A 73 12.89 -21.02 -2.03
N PRO A 74 13.74 -19.98 -2.09
CA PRO A 74 15.03 -20.01 -1.44
C PRO A 74 14.87 -20.19 0.08
N THR A 75 15.81 -20.91 0.68
CA THR A 75 16.00 -20.88 2.13
C THR A 75 16.51 -19.51 2.56
N GLU A 76 16.47 -19.25 3.87
CA GLU A 76 17.01 -18.01 4.43
C GLU A 76 18.52 -17.83 4.16
N GLN A 77 19.27 -18.92 4.01
CA GLN A 77 20.69 -18.90 3.66
C GLN A 77 20.94 -18.68 2.17
N GLU A 78 20.00 -19.11 1.32
CA GLU A 78 20.10 -18.96 -0.13
C GLU A 78 19.58 -17.61 -0.62
N TYR A 79 18.72 -16.95 0.17
CA TYR A 79 18.19 -15.64 -0.13
C TYR A 79 19.33 -14.60 -0.22
N LYS A 80 19.32 -13.84 -1.31
CA LYS A 80 20.25 -12.73 -1.54
C LYS A 80 19.46 -11.44 -1.59
N SER A 81 19.78 -10.52 -0.69
CA SER A 81 19.23 -9.17 -0.72
C SER A 81 19.95 -8.38 -1.82
N GLU A 82 19.27 -8.20 -2.96
CA GLU A 82 19.77 -7.46 -4.11
C GLU A 82 19.06 -6.12 -4.23
N ASN A 83 19.82 -5.04 -4.48
CA ASN A 83 19.29 -3.67 -4.58
C ASN A 83 18.54 -3.20 -3.32
N PHE A 84 18.92 -3.74 -2.15
CA PHE A 84 18.61 -3.16 -0.85
C PHE A 84 19.47 -1.92 -0.60
N MET A 85 18.84 -0.86 -0.10
CA MET A 85 19.48 0.42 0.15
C MET A 85 19.24 0.76 1.63
N PRO A 86 20.25 0.58 2.51
CA PRO A 86 20.08 0.77 3.96
C PRO A 86 19.88 2.24 4.36
N GLY A 87 20.21 3.19 3.46
CA GLY A 87 20.05 4.62 3.70
C GLY A 87 21.36 5.33 4.06
N SER A 88 21.27 6.33 4.93
CA SER A 88 22.37 7.17 5.39
C SER A 88 23.42 6.36 6.14
N GLU A 89 24.70 6.54 5.78
CA GLU A 89 25.83 6.00 6.54
C GLU A 89 26.15 6.83 7.79
N ILE A 90 25.85 8.13 7.75
CA ILE A 90 26.09 9.07 8.84
C ILE A 90 24.74 9.66 9.27
N ILE A 91 24.41 9.53 10.55
CA ILE A 91 23.22 10.12 11.15
C ILE A 91 23.57 11.49 11.73
N ARG A 92 22.87 12.53 11.28
CA ARG A 92 23.07 13.92 11.72
C ARG A 92 22.02 14.34 12.76
N THR A 93 22.44 15.16 13.71
CA THR A 93 21.55 15.84 14.66
C THR A 93 21.32 17.31 14.32
N GLU A 94 22.13 17.86 13.42
CA GLU A 94 22.07 19.24 12.96
C GLU A 94 22.55 19.36 11.51
N ALA A 95 22.23 20.50 10.89
CA ALA A 95 22.69 20.86 9.56
C ALA A 95 24.22 20.96 9.50
N ALA A 96 24.82 20.43 8.43
CA ALA A 96 26.25 20.63 8.19
C ALA A 96 26.57 22.09 7.85
N GLU A 97 27.85 22.44 7.91
CA GLU A 97 28.31 23.77 7.48
C GLU A 97 27.94 24.01 6.01
N ASN A 98 27.25 25.11 5.72
CA ASN A 98 26.75 25.49 4.39
C ASN A 98 25.71 24.51 3.78
N ALA A 99 25.08 23.67 4.60
CA ALA A 99 23.99 22.80 4.16
C ALA A 99 22.82 23.62 3.61
N HIS A 100 22.20 23.09 2.57
CA HIS A 100 21.07 23.71 1.87
C HIS A 100 20.26 22.62 1.19
N TRP A 101 18.94 22.80 1.13
CA TRP A 101 18.12 21.86 0.38
C TRP A 101 18.38 22.03 -1.11
N SER A 102 18.60 20.90 -1.78
CA SER A 102 18.57 20.79 -3.23
C SER A 102 17.51 19.78 -3.62
N VAL A 103 16.55 20.20 -4.44
CA VAL A 103 15.39 19.37 -4.81
C VAL A 103 15.10 19.47 -6.30
N GLY A 104 14.81 18.33 -6.91
CA GLY A 104 14.40 18.25 -8.31
C GLY A 104 13.20 17.32 -8.48
N PHE A 105 12.45 17.55 -9.55
CA PHE A 105 11.21 16.82 -9.87
C PHE A 105 11.20 16.38 -11.33
N ALA A 106 10.57 15.23 -11.58
CA ALA A 106 10.14 14.84 -12.92
C ALA A 106 8.96 13.85 -12.85
N SER A 107 8.13 13.86 -13.89
CA SER A 107 7.03 12.92 -14.09
C SER A 107 7.16 12.21 -15.45
N GLU A 108 6.77 10.94 -15.49
CA GLU A 108 6.66 10.15 -16.71
C GLU A 108 5.36 9.33 -16.70
N SER A 109 4.58 9.44 -17.77
CA SER A 109 3.42 8.56 -17.99
C SER A 109 3.88 7.10 -18.11
N ILE A 110 3.17 6.21 -17.41
CA ILE A 110 3.39 4.77 -17.43
C ILE A 110 2.34 4.02 -18.26
N ILE A 111 1.39 4.75 -18.87
CA ILE A 111 0.42 4.18 -19.80
C ILE A 111 1.16 3.63 -21.04
N PRO A 112 1.00 2.33 -21.37
CA PRO A 112 1.54 1.77 -22.60
C PRO A 112 0.90 2.38 -23.85
N GLU A 113 1.70 2.68 -24.87
CA GLU A 113 1.23 3.27 -26.12
C GLU A 113 0.22 2.36 -26.86
N ASP A 114 0.29 1.04 -26.62
CA ASP A 114 -0.54 0.01 -27.26
C ASP A 114 -1.80 -0.35 -26.46
N ILE A 115 -2.14 0.36 -25.37
CA ILE A 115 -3.29 0.06 -24.50
C ILE A 115 -4.61 -0.12 -25.27
N GLY A 116 -4.83 0.70 -26.30
CA GLY A 116 -6.04 0.64 -27.14
C GLY A 116 -6.13 -0.59 -28.05
N GLU A 117 -5.01 -1.27 -28.30
CA GLU A 117 -4.93 -2.42 -29.20
C GLU A 117 -4.98 -3.75 -28.44
N VAL A 118 -4.19 -3.88 -27.38
CA VAL A 118 -4.00 -5.17 -26.67
C VAL A 118 -4.86 -5.29 -25.42
N GLY A 119 -5.13 -4.18 -24.75
CA GLY A 119 -5.77 -4.14 -23.44
C GLY A 119 -4.86 -4.68 -22.33
N TYR A 120 -5.03 -4.16 -21.13
CA TYR A 120 -4.24 -4.52 -19.96
C TYR A 120 -5.13 -4.87 -18.77
N VAL A 121 -4.65 -5.76 -17.90
CA VAL A 121 -5.37 -6.12 -16.67
C VAL A 121 -5.46 -4.91 -15.76
N ARG A 122 -6.65 -4.65 -15.23
CA ARG A 122 -6.90 -3.61 -14.23
C ARG A 122 -6.76 -4.19 -12.81
N ALA A 123 -6.14 -3.43 -11.91
CA ALA A 123 -6.07 -3.71 -10.49
C ALA A 123 -7.00 -2.77 -9.70
N GLY A 124 -7.30 -3.14 -8.45
CA GLY A 124 -8.19 -2.41 -7.55
C GLY A 124 -9.13 -3.31 -6.76
N ASN A 125 -9.51 -4.46 -7.33
CA ASN A 125 -10.37 -5.44 -6.64
C ASN A 125 -9.83 -6.86 -6.80
N PHE A 126 -10.23 -7.76 -5.92
CA PHE A 126 -9.91 -9.18 -6.04
C PHE A 126 -10.87 -9.83 -7.05
N HIS A 127 -10.34 -10.29 -8.20
CA HIS A 127 -11.16 -10.82 -9.28
C HIS A 127 -11.06 -12.35 -9.42
N ILE A 128 -12.21 -13.01 -9.61
CA ILE A 128 -12.26 -14.44 -9.98
C ILE A 128 -11.78 -14.62 -11.43
N LYS A 129 -12.10 -13.65 -12.30
CA LYS A 129 -11.72 -13.59 -13.71
C LYS A 129 -11.13 -12.20 -13.97
N GLU A 130 -9.98 -12.15 -14.64
CA GLU A 130 -9.34 -10.89 -15.00
C GLU A 130 -10.24 -10.00 -15.87
N GLU A 131 -10.11 -8.70 -15.65
CA GLU A 131 -10.79 -7.66 -16.41
C GLU A 131 -9.74 -6.83 -17.15
N LEU A 132 -9.93 -6.73 -18.47
CA LEU A 132 -9.06 -5.94 -19.34
C LEU A 132 -9.68 -4.57 -19.57
N THR A 133 -8.84 -3.54 -19.51
CA THR A 133 -9.18 -2.19 -19.93
C THR A 133 -8.35 -1.79 -21.15
N TYR A 134 -8.98 -1.02 -22.03
CA TYR A 134 -8.42 -0.56 -23.31
C TYR A 134 -8.35 0.97 -23.38
N LYS A 135 -8.74 1.66 -22.30
CA LYS A 135 -8.96 3.11 -22.31
C LYS A 135 -8.42 3.73 -21.04
N VAL A 136 -7.90 4.94 -21.18
CA VAL A 136 -7.61 5.85 -20.07
C VAL A 136 -8.76 6.84 -19.98
N MET A 137 -9.14 7.24 -18.76
CA MET A 137 -10.12 8.31 -18.57
C MET A 137 -9.57 9.60 -19.18
N GLU A 138 -10.33 10.23 -20.07
CA GLU A 138 -9.90 11.47 -20.71
C GLU A 138 -9.74 12.59 -19.68
N GLY A 139 -8.59 13.26 -19.73
CA GLY A 139 -8.18 14.27 -18.74
C GLY A 139 -7.37 13.70 -17.58
N ASP A 140 -7.05 12.41 -17.61
CA ASP A 140 -6.27 11.70 -16.59
C ASP A 140 -5.00 11.06 -17.19
N ASP A 141 -4.00 10.80 -16.35
CA ASP A 141 -2.78 10.10 -16.73
C ASP A 141 -2.25 9.31 -15.52
N GLN A 142 -1.80 8.08 -15.78
CA GLN A 142 -1.17 7.24 -14.78
C GLN A 142 0.34 7.43 -14.89
N CYS A 143 0.96 7.97 -13.85
CA CYS A 143 2.35 8.41 -13.87
C CYS A 143 3.20 7.72 -12.80
N ILE A 144 4.52 7.78 -13.02
CA ILE A 144 5.50 7.75 -11.93
C ILE A 144 6.18 9.10 -11.83
N LYS A 145 6.15 9.68 -10.63
CA LYS A 145 6.68 11.00 -10.31
C LYS A 145 7.84 10.84 -9.35
N ALA A 146 9.00 11.38 -9.67
CA ALA A 146 10.20 11.27 -8.85
C ALA A 146 10.59 12.63 -8.28
N VAL A 147 10.84 12.67 -6.96
CA VAL A 147 11.44 13.80 -6.26
C VAL A 147 12.84 13.37 -5.80
N ALA A 148 13.88 14.05 -6.30
CA ALA A 148 15.24 13.89 -5.82
C ALA A 148 15.54 14.96 -4.78
N LEU A 149 16.06 14.58 -3.61
CA LEU A 149 16.24 15.42 -2.44
C LEU A 149 17.64 15.22 -1.86
N SER A 150 18.38 16.31 -1.65
CA SER A 150 19.66 16.32 -0.94
C SER A 150 19.69 17.49 0.04
N ASP A 151 20.31 17.28 1.19
CA ASP A 151 20.56 18.32 2.20
C ASP A 151 21.82 19.16 1.93
N GLY A 152 22.52 18.88 0.82
CA GLY A 152 23.72 19.60 0.43
C GLY A 152 24.93 19.32 1.32
N SER A 153 24.85 18.39 2.28
CA SER A 153 25.97 18.08 3.19
C SER A 153 27.00 17.10 2.59
N GLY A 154 26.77 16.64 1.37
CA GLY A 154 27.54 15.54 0.76
C GLY A 154 27.15 14.14 1.25
N SER A 155 26.06 14.01 2.01
CA SER A 155 25.54 12.70 2.48
C SER A 155 24.90 11.90 1.34
N GLY A 156 24.63 12.54 0.21
CA GLY A 156 24.03 11.94 -0.98
C GLY A 156 22.61 12.44 -1.24
N THR A 157 21.98 11.78 -2.22
CA THR A 157 20.66 12.10 -2.74
C THR A 157 19.69 10.97 -2.41
N VAL A 158 18.50 11.32 -1.90
CA VAL A 158 17.37 10.42 -1.69
C VAL A 158 16.32 10.68 -2.76
N ILE A 159 15.78 9.61 -3.35
CA ILE A 159 14.73 9.70 -4.35
C ILE A 159 13.43 9.13 -3.77
N PHE A 160 12.37 9.93 -3.77
CA PHE A 160 11.02 9.49 -3.45
C PHE A 160 10.17 9.46 -4.72
N CYS A 161 9.77 8.27 -5.13
CA CYS A 161 8.88 8.04 -6.26
C CYS A 161 7.43 7.87 -5.77
N SER A 162 6.50 8.63 -6.36
CA SER A 162 5.05 8.45 -6.27
C SER A 162 4.59 7.74 -7.54
N LEU A 163 4.11 6.51 -7.41
CA LEU A 163 3.61 5.68 -8.51
C LEU A 163 2.08 5.61 -8.44
N ASP A 164 1.41 6.10 -9.49
CA ASP A 164 -0.02 5.91 -9.64
C ASP A 164 -0.30 4.43 -9.94
N ALA A 165 -0.65 3.66 -8.91
CA ALA A 165 -0.90 2.23 -9.01
C ALA A 165 -1.69 1.73 -7.80
N PHE A 166 -2.31 0.56 -7.93
CA PHE A 166 -2.95 -0.14 -6.81
C PHE A 166 -1.92 -0.70 -5.80
N GLY A 167 -0.81 -1.24 -6.29
CA GLY A 167 0.21 -1.88 -5.45
C GLY A 167 1.46 -2.21 -6.24
N ILE A 168 2.58 -2.40 -5.56
CA ILE A 168 3.82 -2.90 -6.16
C ILE A 168 4.55 -3.77 -5.15
N SER A 169 5.08 -4.91 -5.61
CA SER A 169 5.83 -5.80 -4.73
C SER A 169 7.26 -5.31 -4.49
N GLY A 170 7.85 -5.71 -3.37
CA GLY A 170 9.25 -5.42 -3.03
C GLY A 170 10.22 -5.90 -4.11
N THR A 171 9.93 -7.05 -4.73
CA THR A 171 10.70 -7.56 -5.89
C THR A 171 10.71 -6.57 -7.05
N ASN A 172 9.56 -6.01 -7.42
CA ASN A 172 9.48 -5.03 -8.50
C ASN A 172 10.08 -3.68 -8.10
N VAL A 173 10.02 -3.31 -6.81
CA VAL A 173 10.75 -2.14 -6.30
C VAL A 173 12.27 -2.35 -6.43
N ARG A 174 12.81 -3.53 -6.12
CA ARG A 174 14.23 -3.85 -6.36
C ARG A 174 14.60 -3.71 -7.84
N ASN A 175 13.71 -4.14 -8.76
CA ASN A 175 13.92 -3.98 -10.20
C ASN A 175 13.91 -2.50 -10.64
N ILE A 176 13.00 -1.69 -10.08
CA ILE A 176 12.97 -0.23 -10.29
C ILE A 176 14.29 0.39 -9.80
N ARG A 177 14.75 0.02 -8.60
CA ARG A 177 16.04 0.49 -8.05
C ARG A 177 17.20 0.14 -8.97
N ALA A 178 17.28 -1.11 -9.43
CA ALA A 178 18.33 -1.53 -10.37
C ALA A 178 18.30 -0.70 -11.67
N ALA A 179 17.11 -0.47 -12.24
CA ALA A 179 16.95 0.32 -13.45
C ALA A 179 17.36 1.79 -13.24
N ILE A 180 16.94 2.41 -12.13
CA ILE A 180 17.32 3.78 -11.76
C ILE A 180 18.83 3.88 -11.55
N LEU A 181 19.42 3.01 -10.73
CA LEU A 181 20.86 3.03 -10.43
C LEU A 181 21.71 2.85 -11.69
N LYS A 182 21.29 1.96 -12.59
CA LYS A 182 21.96 1.80 -13.89
C LYS A 182 21.85 3.09 -14.73
N ALA A 183 20.66 3.66 -14.89
CA ALA A 183 20.47 4.86 -15.72
C ALA A 183 21.15 6.11 -15.13
N ALA A 184 21.12 6.26 -13.80
CA ALA A 184 21.86 7.28 -13.07
C ALA A 184 23.36 7.11 -13.30
N ALA A 185 23.86 5.87 -13.23
CA ALA A 185 25.25 5.56 -13.53
C ALA A 185 25.63 5.96 -14.96
N ASP A 186 24.81 5.61 -15.94
CA ASP A 186 25.03 5.97 -17.35
C ASP A 186 24.99 7.50 -17.57
N SER A 187 24.28 8.24 -16.71
CA SER A 187 24.12 9.71 -16.77
C SER A 187 25.10 10.50 -15.88
N GLY A 188 26.08 9.83 -15.26
CA GLY A 188 27.10 10.47 -14.41
C GLY A 188 26.67 10.76 -12.96
N ILE A 189 25.47 10.38 -12.55
CA ILE A 189 24.99 10.50 -11.16
C ILE A 189 25.50 9.30 -10.36
N ARG A 190 26.03 9.51 -9.15
CA ARG A 190 26.69 8.45 -8.35
C ARG A 190 26.37 8.47 -6.86
N ASP A 191 25.75 9.52 -6.38
CA ASP A 191 25.57 9.84 -4.97
C ASP A 191 24.16 9.49 -4.45
N ILE A 192 23.43 8.59 -5.12
CA ILE A 192 22.09 8.16 -4.67
C ILE A 192 22.24 7.16 -3.52
N ILE A 193 21.77 7.53 -2.33
CA ILE A 193 21.87 6.69 -1.11
C ILE A 193 20.57 5.95 -0.77
N SER A 194 19.43 6.40 -1.31
CA SER A 194 18.16 5.71 -1.12
C SER A 194 17.19 6.03 -2.26
N ILE A 195 16.41 5.04 -2.65
CA ILE A 195 15.31 5.15 -3.62
C ILE A 195 14.10 4.52 -2.97
N ASN A 196 13.02 5.27 -2.83
CA ASN A 196 11.78 4.85 -2.19
C ASN A 196 10.64 4.92 -3.19
N VAL A 197 9.88 3.84 -3.35
CA VAL A 197 8.73 3.79 -4.27
C VAL A 197 7.47 3.63 -3.46
N THR A 198 6.65 4.67 -3.45
CA THR A 198 5.34 4.72 -2.79
C THR A 198 4.27 4.65 -3.85
N VAL A 199 3.22 3.86 -3.64
CA VAL A 199 2.06 3.85 -4.54
C VAL A 199 0.94 4.73 -4.00
N THR A 200 0.21 5.39 -4.90
CA THR A 200 -0.96 6.20 -4.52
C THR A 200 -2.15 5.35 -4.08
N HIS A 201 -2.11 4.06 -4.43
CA HIS A 201 -3.14 3.06 -4.18
C HIS A 201 -4.44 3.25 -4.97
N THR A 202 -4.42 3.89 -6.14
CA THR A 202 -5.63 3.99 -6.99
C THR A 202 -6.24 2.61 -7.32
N HIS A 203 -7.56 2.50 -7.16
CA HIS A 203 -8.34 1.29 -7.44
C HIS A 203 -8.78 1.16 -8.90
N SER A 204 -8.28 2.04 -9.78
CA SER A 204 -8.53 2.03 -11.22
C SER A 204 -7.25 2.03 -12.05
N ALA A 205 -6.21 1.34 -11.57
CA ALA A 205 -4.90 1.32 -12.22
C ALA A 205 -4.65 0.09 -13.11
N LEU A 206 -3.68 0.21 -14.01
CA LEU A 206 -3.00 -0.93 -14.62
C LEU A 206 -2.37 -1.83 -13.54
N ASP A 207 -2.47 -3.15 -13.70
CA ASP A 207 -2.02 -4.10 -12.67
C ASP A 207 -0.49 -4.24 -12.63
N THR A 208 0.12 -3.65 -11.60
CA THR A 208 1.55 -3.71 -11.28
C THR A 208 1.87 -4.60 -10.08
N HIS A 209 0.85 -5.18 -9.43
CA HIS A 209 0.99 -6.02 -8.22
C HIS A 209 0.70 -7.50 -8.48
N GLY A 210 -0.31 -7.78 -9.31
CA GLY A 210 -0.74 -9.10 -9.73
C GLY A 210 -2.11 -9.51 -9.15
N LEU A 211 -2.72 -8.69 -8.28
CA LEU A 211 -4.03 -8.99 -7.70
C LEU A 211 -5.21 -8.78 -8.66
N GLY A 212 -5.01 -8.08 -9.78
CA GLY A 212 -6.02 -7.97 -10.84
C GLY A 212 -6.15 -9.24 -11.68
N ALA A 213 -5.12 -10.11 -11.66
CA ALA A 213 -5.13 -11.36 -12.40
C ALA A 213 -6.19 -12.34 -11.88
N GLY A 214 -6.87 -13.02 -12.81
CA GLY A 214 -7.92 -13.97 -12.47
C GLY A 214 -7.36 -15.22 -11.81
N ILE A 215 -7.73 -15.48 -10.55
CA ILE A 215 -7.22 -16.64 -9.79
C ILE A 215 -7.44 -17.97 -10.52
N LEU A 216 -8.55 -18.14 -11.25
CA LEU A 216 -8.82 -19.36 -12.02
C LEU A 216 -7.84 -19.59 -13.17
N ASN A 217 -7.39 -18.52 -13.83
CA ASN A 217 -6.40 -18.59 -14.90
C ASN A 217 -5.06 -19.04 -14.33
N LEU A 218 -4.62 -18.41 -13.24
CA LEU A 218 -3.35 -18.73 -12.57
C LEU A 218 -3.31 -20.14 -11.98
N LEU A 219 -4.42 -20.64 -11.43
CA LEU A 219 -4.53 -22.04 -11.01
C LEU A 219 -4.35 -22.99 -12.20
N GLY A 220 -4.96 -22.66 -13.35
CA GLY A 220 -4.79 -23.42 -14.59
C GLY A 220 -3.33 -23.42 -15.09
N ASP A 221 -2.68 -22.26 -15.07
CA ASP A 221 -1.31 -22.08 -15.53
C ASP A 221 -0.29 -22.72 -14.59
N SER A 222 -0.53 -22.69 -13.28
CA SER A 222 0.26 -23.43 -12.29
C SER A 222 0.24 -24.95 -12.53
N ILE A 223 -0.91 -25.49 -12.93
CA ILE A 223 -1.03 -26.90 -13.31
C ILE A 223 -0.23 -27.17 -14.59
N LYS A 224 -0.35 -26.32 -15.61
CA LYS A 224 0.44 -26.44 -16.85
C LYS A 224 1.94 -26.41 -16.55
N ALA A 225 2.39 -25.50 -15.69
CA ALA A 225 3.79 -25.41 -15.27
C ALA A 225 4.30 -26.72 -14.67
N GLY A 226 3.52 -27.35 -13.79
CA GLY A 226 3.84 -28.68 -13.25
C GLY A 226 4.01 -29.75 -14.33
N PHE A 227 3.13 -29.78 -15.34
CA PHE A 227 3.27 -30.70 -16.48
C PHE A 227 4.50 -30.42 -17.34
N TYR A 228 4.79 -29.14 -17.63
CA TYR A 228 5.97 -28.75 -18.40
C TYR A 228 7.26 -29.17 -17.69
N ARG A 229 7.32 -28.99 -16.36
CA ARG A 229 8.48 -29.41 -15.54
C ARG A 229 8.71 -30.92 -15.61
N LEU A 230 7.64 -31.74 -15.60
CA LEU A 230 7.74 -33.20 -15.74
C LEU A 230 8.34 -33.64 -17.09
N VAL A 231 8.23 -32.82 -18.14
CA VAL A 231 8.81 -33.10 -19.46
C VAL A 231 10.10 -32.30 -19.72
N GLY A 232 10.72 -31.77 -18.66
CA GLY A 232 11.98 -31.02 -18.75
C GLY A 232 11.87 -29.66 -19.45
N LYS A 233 10.67 -29.08 -19.52
CA LYS A 233 10.43 -27.75 -20.08
C LYS A 233 10.11 -26.73 -18.98
N GLU A 234 10.52 -25.49 -19.20
CA GLU A 234 10.12 -24.38 -18.36
C GLU A 234 8.81 -23.76 -18.87
N TYR A 235 7.99 -23.31 -17.93
CA TYR A 235 6.78 -22.54 -18.20
C TYR A 235 6.63 -21.51 -17.09
N LYS A 236 6.78 -20.23 -17.43
CA LYS A 236 6.69 -19.13 -16.49
C LYS A 236 5.22 -18.81 -16.21
N VAL A 237 4.83 -18.89 -14.95
CA VAL A 237 3.53 -18.38 -14.47
C VAL A 237 3.78 -16.97 -13.97
N SER A 238 3.08 -15.98 -14.51
CA SER A 238 3.15 -14.59 -14.05
C SER A 238 1.75 -13.99 -14.13
N SER A 239 1.31 -13.34 -13.05
CA SER A 239 0.13 -12.49 -13.03
C SER A 239 0.35 -11.15 -13.74
N LEU A 240 1.61 -10.73 -13.86
CA LEU A 240 1.98 -9.43 -14.40
C LEU A 240 2.33 -9.52 -15.89
N ASN A 241 1.91 -8.49 -16.63
CA ASN A 241 2.30 -8.27 -18.02
C ASN A 241 3.74 -7.76 -18.11
N GLU A 242 4.61 -8.48 -18.83
CA GLU A 242 6.04 -8.14 -18.92
C GLU A 242 6.31 -6.81 -19.64
N ASN A 243 5.52 -6.47 -20.67
CA ASN A 243 5.68 -5.22 -21.39
C ASN A 243 5.33 -4.03 -20.51
N LEU A 244 4.23 -4.14 -19.74
CA LEU A 244 3.83 -3.13 -18.76
C LEU A 244 4.94 -2.91 -17.71
N MET A 245 5.46 -3.99 -17.12
CA MET A 245 6.50 -3.89 -16.09
C MET A 245 7.81 -3.34 -16.63
N ASN A 246 8.24 -3.76 -17.82
CA ASN A 246 9.46 -3.22 -18.46
C ASN A 246 9.30 -1.74 -18.83
N ASN A 247 8.11 -1.33 -19.32
CA ASN A 247 7.80 0.08 -19.54
C ASN A 247 7.91 0.86 -18.23
N LEU A 248 7.27 0.39 -17.16
CA LEU A 248 7.34 1.00 -15.83
C LEU A 248 8.80 1.17 -15.35
N PHE A 249 9.64 0.13 -15.46
CA PHE A 249 11.04 0.23 -15.04
C PHE A 249 11.81 1.29 -15.83
N GLY A 250 11.59 1.37 -17.15
CA GLY A 250 12.19 2.39 -17.99
C GLY A 250 11.71 3.81 -17.66
N LYS A 251 10.40 3.98 -17.43
CA LYS A 251 9.80 5.27 -17.04
C LYS A 251 10.27 5.73 -15.66
N ALA A 252 10.37 4.81 -14.69
CA ALA A 252 10.91 5.08 -13.37
C ALA A 252 12.37 5.56 -13.44
N ALA A 253 13.21 4.86 -14.21
CA ALA A 253 14.60 5.23 -14.44
C ALA A 253 14.72 6.63 -15.07
N LYS A 254 13.90 6.91 -16.10
CA LYS A 254 13.88 8.20 -16.77
C LYS A 254 13.42 9.34 -15.85
N ALA A 255 12.34 9.14 -15.09
CA ALA A 255 11.85 10.13 -14.12
C ALA A 255 12.91 10.43 -13.05
N ALA A 256 13.50 9.41 -12.44
CA ALA A 256 14.51 9.57 -11.40
C ALA A 256 15.76 10.33 -11.90
N VAL A 257 16.28 9.99 -13.08
CA VAL A 257 17.44 10.68 -13.67
C VAL A 257 17.10 12.14 -13.97
N ARG A 258 15.93 12.41 -14.55
CA ARG A 258 15.48 13.78 -14.84
C ARG A 258 15.28 14.60 -13.57
N ALA A 259 14.75 13.99 -12.50
CA ALA A 259 14.61 14.63 -11.20
C ALA A 259 15.98 15.00 -10.60
N CYS A 260 16.96 14.10 -10.66
CA CYS A 260 18.32 14.41 -10.20
C CYS A 260 18.97 15.53 -11.03
N GLN A 261 18.76 15.52 -12.36
CA GLN A 261 19.31 16.55 -13.26
C GLN A 261 18.60 17.91 -13.13
N SER A 262 17.38 17.94 -12.60
CA SER A 262 16.60 19.17 -12.40
C SER A 262 16.74 19.77 -11.01
N MET A 263 17.62 19.21 -10.16
CA MET A 263 17.80 19.69 -8.79
C MET A 263 18.25 21.15 -8.75
N GLN A 264 17.59 21.94 -7.91
CA GLN A 264 17.88 23.35 -7.66
C GLN A 264 17.94 23.59 -6.16
N THR A 265 18.64 24.65 -5.73
CA THR A 265 18.71 25.04 -4.32
C THR A 265 17.44 25.78 -3.89
N GLY A 266 17.08 25.67 -2.61
CA GLY A 266 15.91 26.34 -2.06
C GLY A 266 15.65 25.99 -0.61
N SER A 267 14.39 26.13 -0.20
CA SER A 267 13.95 25.90 1.18
C SER A 267 12.82 24.89 1.26
N LEU A 268 12.80 24.09 2.34
CA LEU A 268 11.72 23.17 2.65
C LEU A 268 10.87 23.69 3.81
N ARG A 269 9.55 23.64 3.65
CA ARG A 269 8.56 23.94 4.69
C ARG A 269 7.59 22.78 4.83
N PHE A 270 7.34 22.37 6.06
CA PHE A 270 6.21 21.52 6.40
C PHE A 270 4.99 22.38 6.71
N SER A 271 3.82 21.97 6.23
CA SER A 271 2.53 22.50 6.63
C SER A 271 1.48 21.39 6.68
N ALA A 272 0.60 21.41 7.69
CA ALA A 272 -0.57 20.53 7.78
C ALA A 272 -1.86 21.36 7.71
N PHE A 273 -2.85 20.87 6.96
CA PHE A 273 -4.15 21.53 6.77
C PHE A 273 -5.29 20.57 7.07
N ASP A 274 -6.25 21.02 7.87
CA ASP A 274 -7.41 20.24 8.30
C ASP A 274 -8.33 19.87 7.13
N ILE A 275 -8.62 18.57 7.01
CA ILE A 275 -9.54 17.96 6.06
C ILE A 275 -10.45 16.91 6.71
N ALA A 276 -10.61 16.95 8.04
CA ALA A 276 -11.37 15.93 8.77
C ALA A 276 -12.81 15.74 8.25
N ASP A 277 -13.44 16.84 7.79
CA ASP A 277 -14.77 16.88 7.20
C ASP A 277 -14.87 16.25 5.80
N MET A 278 -13.72 15.94 5.17
CA MET A 278 -13.60 15.24 3.88
C MET A 278 -13.22 13.77 4.03
N LEU A 279 -13.07 13.27 5.26
CA LEU A 279 -12.63 11.92 5.58
C LEU A 279 -13.74 11.13 6.29
N TYR A 280 -13.83 9.85 5.96
CA TYR A 280 -14.74 8.90 6.59
C TYR A 280 -14.02 7.57 6.83
N ASP A 281 -13.85 7.21 8.10
CA ASP A 281 -13.33 5.91 8.49
C ASP A 281 -14.46 4.89 8.68
N LYS A 282 -14.30 3.72 8.07
CA LYS A 282 -15.24 2.59 8.17
C LYS A 282 -14.94 1.69 9.36
N GLN A 283 -13.79 1.88 10.02
CA GLN A 283 -13.30 1.02 11.08
C GLN A 283 -13.09 1.82 12.36
N PHE A 284 -13.45 1.21 13.49
CA PHE A 284 -13.18 1.73 14.82
C PHE A 284 -11.96 1.04 15.43
N PRO A 285 -11.22 1.68 16.34
CA PRO A 285 -11.42 3.04 16.85
C PRO A 285 -11.13 4.08 15.76
N LEU A 286 -11.88 5.19 15.77
CA LEU A 286 -11.67 6.28 14.81
C LEU A 286 -10.37 7.00 15.19
N VAL A 287 -9.29 6.59 14.55
CA VAL A 287 -7.96 7.15 14.71
C VAL A 287 -7.44 7.37 13.31
N TYR A 288 -7.03 8.58 12.97
CA TYR A 288 -6.40 8.90 11.69
C TYR A 288 -5.76 10.28 11.75
N ASP A 289 -4.89 10.57 10.78
CA ASP A 289 -4.43 11.94 10.55
C ASP A 289 -5.55 12.72 9.85
N GLU A 290 -6.10 13.71 10.54
CA GLU A 290 -7.16 14.60 10.05
C GLU A 290 -6.68 15.61 9.01
N ASN A 291 -5.39 15.57 8.63
CA ASN A 291 -4.78 16.57 7.79
C ASN A 291 -4.34 16.05 6.42
N VAL A 292 -4.33 16.96 5.44
CA VAL A 292 -3.40 16.88 4.32
C VAL A 292 -2.09 17.54 4.75
N ASN A 293 -0.99 16.78 4.69
CA ASN A 293 0.34 17.24 5.03
C ASN A 293 1.11 17.58 3.74
N VAL A 294 1.83 18.69 3.73
CA VAL A 294 2.60 19.15 2.57
C VAL A 294 4.02 19.48 3.00
N ILE A 295 5.00 18.81 2.40
CA ILE A 295 6.38 19.27 2.39
C ILE A 295 6.56 20.07 1.10
N LYS A 296 6.63 21.38 1.23
CA LYS A 296 6.77 22.32 0.13
C LYS A 296 8.24 22.70 -0.03
N PHE A 297 8.81 22.43 -1.19
CA PHE A 297 10.05 23.01 -1.65
C PHE A 297 9.77 24.27 -2.45
N THR A 298 10.41 25.37 -2.03
CA THR A 298 10.44 26.62 -2.79
C THR A 298 11.86 26.87 -3.27
N PRO A 299 12.10 26.80 -4.60
CA PRO A 299 13.41 27.10 -5.17
C PRO A 299 13.84 28.54 -4.90
N ASP A 300 15.15 28.80 -4.86
CA ASP A 300 15.69 30.17 -4.78
C ASP A 300 15.40 30.99 -6.05
N SER A 301 15.19 30.30 -7.17
CA SER A 301 14.84 30.94 -8.45
C SER A 301 13.35 31.25 -8.52
N GLU A 302 12.99 32.53 -8.62
CA GLU A 302 11.60 32.97 -8.74
C GLU A 302 10.87 32.47 -10.01
N SER A 303 11.62 32.05 -11.03
CA SER A 303 11.03 31.49 -12.26
C SER A 303 10.81 29.98 -12.20
N ALA A 304 11.32 29.31 -11.16
CA ALA A 304 11.14 27.89 -10.96
C ALA A 304 9.83 27.59 -10.21
N ARG A 305 9.35 26.37 -10.36
CA ARG A 305 8.08 25.92 -9.78
C ARG A 305 8.30 25.38 -8.39
N ASP A 306 7.33 25.58 -7.51
CA ASP A 306 7.33 24.90 -6.22
C ASP A 306 7.16 23.38 -6.44
N ILE A 307 7.75 22.58 -5.55
CA ILE A 307 7.56 21.11 -5.56
C ILE A 307 6.86 20.74 -4.25
N TRP A 308 5.71 20.07 -4.33
CA TRP A 308 4.90 19.67 -3.20
C TRP A 308 4.92 18.14 -3.05
N LEU A 309 5.41 17.67 -1.91
CA LEU A 309 5.23 16.29 -1.48
C LEU A 309 3.98 16.27 -0.60
N VAL A 310 2.86 15.86 -1.19
CA VAL A 310 1.54 15.85 -0.55
C VAL A 310 1.30 14.49 0.08
N ASN A 311 0.83 14.46 1.32
CA ASN A 311 0.56 13.23 2.07
C ASN A 311 -0.82 13.25 2.74
N MET A 312 -1.58 12.17 2.56
CA MET A 312 -2.93 12.02 3.11
C MET A 312 -3.31 10.54 3.23
N GLY A 313 -3.89 10.13 4.36
CA GLY A 313 -4.41 8.78 4.57
C GLY A 313 -5.88 8.66 4.14
N CYS A 314 -6.15 8.32 2.89
CA CYS A 314 -7.51 8.16 2.38
C CYS A 314 -7.52 7.25 1.15
N HIS A 315 -8.47 6.34 1.00
CA HIS A 315 -8.53 5.49 -0.19
C HIS A 315 -8.95 6.25 -1.48
N PRO A 316 -8.16 6.18 -2.58
CA PRO A 316 -8.56 6.62 -3.91
C PRO A 316 -9.46 5.61 -4.62
N VAL A 317 -10.74 5.63 -4.25
CA VAL A 317 -11.79 4.69 -4.70
C VAL A 317 -12.99 5.39 -5.35
N ARG A 318 -12.85 6.64 -5.83
CA ARG A 318 -13.98 7.36 -6.47
C ARG A 318 -14.30 6.74 -7.82
N MET A 319 -13.29 6.41 -8.61
CA MET A 319 -13.51 5.82 -9.93
C MET A 319 -14.03 4.39 -9.79
N THR A 320 -15.32 4.19 -10.09
CA THR A 320 -16.00 2.89 -9.98
C THR A 320 -16.21 2.20 -11.32
N SER A 321 -15.91 2.88 -12.43
CA SER A 321 -16.00 2.27 -13.76
C SER A 321 -14.81 1.35 -14.01
N TYR A 322 -15.11 0.17 -14.56
CA TYR A 322 -14.10 -0.81 -15.01
C TYR A 322 -13.63 -0.57 -16.44
N ASP A 323 -14.29 0.34 -17.16
CA ASP A 323 -13.97 0.63 -18.58
C ASP A 323 -12.69 1.46 -18.75
N TYR A 324 -12.19 2.08 -17.67
CA TYR A 324 -11.13 3.08 -17.72
C TYR A 324 -10.03 2.82 -16.69
N VAL A 325 -8.80 3.11 -17.11
CA VAL A 325 -7.70 3.43 -16.19
C VAL A 325 -7.85 4.87 -15.71
N CYS A 326 -7.63 5.11 -14.42
CA CYS A 326 -7.65 6.43 -13.79
C CYS A 326 -6.81 6.43 -12.51
N SER A 327 -6.01 7.47 -12.33
CA SER A 327 -5.18 7.73 -11.15
C SER A 327 -5.96 8.26 -9.95
N ASP A 328 -7.26 8.53 -10.12
CA ASP A 328 -8.18 9.08 -9.12
C ASP A 328 -7.75 10.48 -8.62
N TYR A 329 -8.21 10.90 -7.44
CA TYR A 329 -7.91 12.24 -6.92
C TYR A 329 -6.42 12.58 -6.74
N PRO A 330 -5.46 11.64 -6.54
CA PRO A 330 -4.03 11.99 -6.50
C PRO A 330 -3.53 12.73 -7.74
N GLU A 331 -3.98 12.32 -8.93
CA GLU A 331 -3.65 13.03 -10.16
C GLU A 331 -4.48 14.31 -10.29
N ALA A 332 -5.72 14.34 -9.83
CA ALA A 332 -6.49 15.59 -9.77
C ALA A 332 -5.79 16.66 -8.92
N ILE A 333 -5.27 16.32 -7.74
CA ILE A 333 -4.46 17.22 -6.90
C ILE A 333 -3.28 17.77 -7.71
N SER A 334 -2.60 16.91 -8.48
CA SER A 334 -1.45 17.32 -9.30
C SER A 334 -1.85 18.31 -10.40
N ARG A 335 -2.95 18.04 -11.13
CA ARG A 335 -3.46 18.93 -12.18
C ARG A 335 -3.95 20.28 -11.64
N PHE A 336 -4.62 20.27 -10.49
CA PHE A 336 -5.12 21.50 -9.88
C PHE A 336 -3.98 22.31 -9.24
N ALA A 337 -2.97 21.68 -8.64
CA ALA A 337 -1.78 22.39 -8.16
C ALA A 337 -0.98 23.02 -9.32
N ASP A 338 -0.86 22.33 -10.46
CA ASP A 338 -0.24 22.91 -11.66
C ASP A 338 -0.97 24.17 -12.11
N SER A 339 -2.30 24.08 -12.29
CA SER A 339 -3.10 25.18 -12.83
C SER A 339 -3.40 26.32 -11.85
N MET A 340 -3.50 26.04 -10.55
CA MET A 340 -3.87 27.02 -9.53
C MET A 340 -2.66 27.60 -8.79
N ALA A 341 -1.60 26.82 -8.60
CA ALA A 341 -0.44 27.19 -7.78
C ALA A 341 0.90 27.18 -8.53
N ASN A 342 0.93 26.78 -9.81
CA ASN A 342 2.17 26.62 -10.59
C ASN A 342 3.16 25.69 -9.86
N ALA A 343 2.66 24.60 -9.28
CA ALA A 343 3.43 23.66 -8.47
C ALA A 343 3.42 22.25 -9.06
N ASP A 344 4.55 21.57 -8.94
CA ASP A 344 4.69 20.15 -9.24
C ASP A 344 4.35 19.31 -8.00
N VAL A 345 3.60 18.22 -8.15
CA VAL A 345 3.13 17.40 -7.02
C VAL A 345 3.58 15.96 -7.15
N ALA A 346 4.08 15.40 -6.05
CA ALA A 346 4.13 13.96 -5.82
C ALA A 346 3.24 13.62 -4.62
N PHE A 347 2.36 12.64 -4.78
CA PHE A 347 1.39 12.26 -3.75
C PHE A 347 1.84 10.97 -3.06
N TYR A 348 1.86 10.98 -1.73
CA TYR A 348 2.31 9.87 -0.91
C TYR A 348 1.19 9.41 -0.01
N GLN A 349 0.86 8.13 -0.10
CA GLN A 349 -0.27 7.60 0.64
C GLN A 349 0.00 7.56 2.13
N GLY A 350 -0.97 7.98 2.94
CA GLY A 350 -0.91 7.90 4.40
C GLY A 350 -1.27 6.51 4.94
N SER A 351 -1.41 6.43 6.26
CA SER A 351 -2.04 5.28 6.92
C SER A 351 -3.52 5.29 6.61
N GLN A 352 -3.93 4.61 5.55
CA GLN A 352 -5.31 4.69 5.05
C GLN A 352 -6.24 3.61 5.63
N LEU A 353 -5.74 2.40 5.89
CA LEU A 353 -6.52 1.20 6.26
C LEU A 353 -7.97 1.15 5.72
N ALA A 354 -8.97 1.64 6.45
CA ALA A 354 -10.38 1.63 6.04
C ALA A 354 -10.96 3.03 5.70
N ILE A 355 -10.13 4.07 5.78
CA ILE A 355 -10.46 5.48 5.54
C ILE A 355 -10.74 5.70 4.07
N THR A 356 -11.84 6.39 3.78
CA THR A 356 -12.24 6.84 2.46
C THR A 356 -12.70 8.29 2.52
N LYS A 357 -13.01 8.87 1.36
CA LYS A 357 -13.52 10.23 1.24
C LYS A 357 -14.97 10.38 1.68
N ASP A 358 -15.25 11.42 2.44
CA ASP A 358 -16.57 12.00 2.65
C ASP A 358 -16.79 13.16 1.68
N ASP A 359 -17.95 13.18 1.02
CA ASP A 359 -18.29 14.21 0.03
C ASP A 359 -19.14 15.34 0.61
N SER A 360 -19.55 15.23 1.87
CA SER A 360 -20.47 16.18 2.50
C SER A 360 -19.92 17.61 2.54
N ALA A 361 -18.59 17.74 2.58
CA ALA A 361 -17.88 19.03 2.53
C ALA A 361 -17.65 19.58 1.10
N LEU A 362 -17.91 18.79 0.04
CA LEU A 362 -17.66 19.24 -1.32
C LEU A 362 -18.75 20.20 -1.82
N SER A 363 -18.34 21.41 -2.21
CA SER A 363 -19.21 22.37 -2.88
C SER A 363 -18.91 22.38 -4.39
N TYR A 364 -19.88 21.97 -5.20
CA TYR A 364 -19.74 21.90 -6.65
C TYR A 364 -21.02 22.31 -7.39
N ASP A 365 -20.91 22.62 -8.68
CA ASP A 365 -22.07 22.94 -9.54
C ASP A 365 -22.90 21.67 -9.79
N THR A 366 -24.09 21.61 -9.18
CA THR A 366 -25.00 20.47 -9.31
C THR A 366 -25.57 20.33 -10.72
N ASP A 367 -25.75 21.44 -11.45
CA ASP A 367 -26.24 21.37 -12.82
C ASP A 367 -25.15 20.82 -13.75
N GLU A 368 -23.89 21.18 -13.54
CA GLU A 368 -22.76 20.59 -14.27
C GLU A 368 -22.59 19.11 -13.96
N TYR A 369 -22.72 18.73 -12.69
CA TYR A 369 -22.72 17.32 -12.27
C TYR A 369 -23.84 16.52 -12.95
N GLU A 370 -25.07 17.03 -12.98
CA GLU A 370 -26.20 16.32 -13.60
C GLU A 370 -26.13 16.26 -15.13
N ARG A 371 -25.39 17.17 -15.77
CA ARG A 371 -25.14 17.14 -17.22
C ARG A 371 -24.09 16.10 -17.64
N GLN A 372 -23.35 15.52 -16.70
CA GLN A 372 -22.36 14.49 -17.02
C GLN A 372 -23.05 13.28 -17.68
N PRO A 373 -22.50 12.77 -18.80
CA PRO A 373 -23.22 11.87 -19.70
C PRO A 373 -23.46 10.47 -19.14
N ASP A 374 -22.68 10.06 -18.14
CA ASP A 374 -22.75 8.74 -17.52
C ASP A 374 -22.17 8.74 -16.10
N ASN A 375 -22.31 7.61 -15.39
CA ASN A 375 -21.83 7.46 -14.02
C ASN A 375 -20.29 7.53 -13.90
N ALA A 376 -19.54 7.12 -14.93
CA ALA A 376 -18.08 7.18 -14.91
C ALA A 376 -17.61 8.64 -14.98
N ARG A 377 -18.25 9.46 -15.82
CA ARG A 377 -18.01 10.91 -15.90
C ARG A 377 -18.50 11.65 -14.67
N LYS A 378 -19.63 11.25 -14.07
CA LYS A 378 -20.06 11.77 -12.75
C LYS A 378 -19.02 11.47 -11.65
N ALA A 379 -18.48 10.25 -11.61
CA ALA A 379 -17.41 9.90 -10.68
C ALA A 379 -16.13 10.71 -10.95
N PHE A 380 -15.74 10.85 -12.21
CA PHE A 380 -14.59 11.66 -12.62
C PHE A 380 -14.75 13.15 -12.27
N PHE A 381 -15.95 13.71 -12.43
CA PHE A 381 -16.26 15.07 -12.01
C PHE A 381 -16.04 15.23 -10.51
N LEU A 382 -16.61 14.34 -9.70
CA LEU A 382 -16.53 14.46 -8.25
C LEU A 382 -15.14 14.15 -7.65
N LEU A 383 -14.29 13.33 -8.28
CA LEU A 383 -12.86 13.25 -7.86
C LEU A 383 -12.10 14.52 -8.22
N ASN A 384 -12.45 15.20 -9.31
CA ASN A 384 -11.81 16.47 -9.66
C ASN A 384 -12.16 17.54 -8.64
N GLU A 385 -13.44 17.65 -8.25
CA GLU A 385 -13.85 18.59 -7.20
C GLU A 385 -13.19 18.27 -5.85
N PHE A 386 -13.02 16.99 -5.51
CA PHE A 386 -12.26 16.60 -4.32
C PHE A 386 -10.79 17.04 -4.40
N GLY A 387 -10.08 16.73 -5.49
CA GLY A 387 -8.67 17.13 -5.65
C GLY A 387 -8.48 18.64 -5.69
N LYS A 388 -9.40 19.38 -6.31
CA LYS A 388 -9.43 20.84 -6.36
C LYS A 388 -9.64 21.45 -4.98
N GLU A 389 -10.55 20.90 -4.18
CA GLU A 389 -10.80 21.36 -2.81
C GLU A 389 -9.56 21.17 -1.93
N ILE A 390 -8.88 20.03 -2.02
CA ILE A 390 -7.60 19.81 -1.32
C ILE A 390 -6.57 20.89 -1.68
N VAL A 391 -6.38 21.18 -2.98
CA VAL A 391 -5.45 22.23 -3.43
C VAL A 391 -5.90 23.61 -2.93
N SER A 392 -7.20 23.91 -2.97
CA SER A 392 -7.76 25.16 -2.46
C SER A 392 -7.44 25.35 -0.97
N ARG A 393 -7.59 24.30 -0.14
CA ARG A 393 -7.26 24.34 1.29
C ARG A 393 -5.77 24.58 1.52
N ILE A 394 -4.90 23.90 0.78
CA ILE A 394 -3.44 24.11 0.87
C ILE A 394 -3.07 25.58 0.53
N MET A 395 -3.76 26.20 -0.42
CA MET A 395 -3.46 27.56 -0.86
C MET A 395 -4.05 28.65 0.03
N HIS A 396 -5.25 28.44 0.57
CA HIS A 396 -6.06 29.52 1.14
C HIS A 396 -6.35 29.39 2.63
N ASN A 397 -6.23 28.20 3.23
CA ASN A 397 -6.45 28.03 4.67
C ASN A 397 -5.16 28.28 5.44
N ASP A 398 -5.31 28.75 6.68
CA ASP A 398 -4.19 28.78 7.62
C ASP A 398 -3.83 27.34 8.02
N PRO A 399 -2.55 26.94 7.96
CA PRO A 399 -2.13 25.61 8.38
C PRO A 399 -2.29 25.45 9.89
N VAL A 400 -2.76 24.28 10.33
CA VAL A 400 -2.84 23.94 11.77
C VAL A 400 -1.46 23.77 12.40
N GLU A 401 -0.47 23.43 11.58
CA GLU A 401 0.94 23.35 11.95
C GLU A 401 1.80 23.76 10.75
N SER A 402 2.82 24.60 10.96
CA SER A 402 3.80 24.91 9.91
C SER A 402 5.17 25.26 10.48
N PHE A 403 6.23 24.80 9.82
CA PHE A 403 7.60 25.15 10.17
C PHE A 403 8.57 24.98 8.99
N LEU A 404 9.63 25.78 9.00
CA LEU A 404 10.76 25.60 8.10
C LEU A 404 11.54 24.35 8.54
N ILE A 405 12.01 23.55 7.59
CA ILE A 405 12.79 22.34 7.84
C ILE A 405 14.28 22.66 7.66
N GLU A 406 15.09 22.40 8.68
CA GLU A 406 16.55 22.58 8.61
C GLU A 406 17.19 21.60 7.61
N PRO A 407 18.23 21.99 6.85
CA PRO A 407 18.84 21.16 5.82
C PRO A 407 19.74 20.07 6.41
N TYR A 408 19.13 19.05 6.98
CA TYR A 408 19.76 17.76 7.17
C TYR A 408 18.75 16.63 6.96
N LEU A 409 19.24 15.54 6.38
CA LEU A 409 18.43 14.37 6.05
C LEU A 409 19.08 13.12 6.63
N ASN A 410 18.29 12.36 7.39
CA ASN A 410 18.62 10.99 7.77
C ASN A 410 17.60 10.06 7.15
N ILE A 411 18.04 8.94 6.60
CA ILE A 411 17.13 7.88 6.16
C ILE A 411 17.72 6.53 6.51
N ALA A 412 16.91 5.61 7.00
CA ALA A 412 17.34 4.27 7.33
C ALA A 412 16.27 3.25 6.92
N HIS A 413 16.72 2.07 6.50
CA HIS A 413 15.86 0.95 6.12
C HIS A 413 16.31 -0.33 6.79
N LYS A 414 15.35 -1.20 7.09
CA LYS A 414 15.60 -2.54 7.62
C LYS A 414 14.80 -3.56 6.84
N GLU A 415 15.51 -4.57 6.33
CA GLU A 415 14.85 -5.74 5.73
C GLU A 415 14.30 -6.64 6.85
N ILE A 416 13.05 -7.04 6.73
CA ILE A 416 12.31 -7.81 7.73
C ILE A 416 11.68 -9.04 7.10
N LYS A 417 11.51 -10.09 7.91
CA LYS A 417 10.98 -11.40 7.48
C LYS A 417 9.71 -11.70 8.24
N ILE A 418 8.57 -11.58 7.59
CA ILE A 418 7.26 -11.73 8.23
C ILE A 418 6.70 -13.13 7.95
N PRO A 419 6.40 -13.94 8.98
CA PRO A 419 5.73 -15.22 8.80
C PRO A 419 4.34 -15.05 8.16
N VAL A 420 4.06 -15.84 7.13
CA VAL A 420 2.73 -15.87 6.52
C VAL A 420 1.87 -16.86 7.28
N THR A 421 0.84 -16.38 7.95
CA THR A 421 -0.11 -17.21 8.71
C THR A 421 -1.49 -17.30 8.06
N SER A 422 -1.80 -16.45 7.07
CA SER A 422 -3.02 -16.54 6.27
C SER A 422 -2.92 -17.68 5.23
N SER A 423 -3.84 -18.65 5.31
CA SER A 423 -3.90 -19.78 4.37
C SER A 423 -4.22 -19.31 2.94
N LEU A 424 -5.00 -18.24 2.79
CA LEU A 424 -5.34 -17.63 1.51
C LEU A 424 -4.09 -17.02 0.85
N ILE A 425 -3.31 -16.24 1.60
CA ILE A 425 -2.07 -15.65 1.09
C ILE A 425 -1.06 -16.75 0.72
N LEU A 426 -0.93 -17.81 1.53
CA LEU A 426 -0.09 -18.97 1.20
C LEU A 426 -0.47 -19.62 -0.15
N LEU A 427 -1.77 -19.73 -0.44
CA LEU A 427 -2.25 -20.22 -1.72
C LEU A 427 -1.89 -19.27 -2.86
N ILE A 428 -2.13 -17.96 -2.68
CA ILE A 428 -1.81 -16.90 -3.65
C ILE A 428 -0.31 -16.89 -3.98
N SER A 429 0.56 -16.99 -2.98
CA SER A 429 2.01 -17.13 -3.17
C SER A 429 2.36 -18.41 -3.93
N LYS A 430 1.65 -19.52 -3.67
CA LYS A 430 1.91 -20.81 -4.32
C LYS A 430 1.51 -20.87 -5.80
N ILE A 431 0.65 -19.98 -6.25
CA ILE A 431 0.25 -19.90 -7.67
C ILE A 431 0.94 -18.75 -8.41
N ASN A 432 1.94 -18.12 -7.77
CA ASN A 432 2.70 -16.98 -8.28
C ASN A 432 1.81 -15.80 -8.73
N MET A 433 0.70 -15.59 -8.02
CA MET A 433 -0.18 -14.44 -8.23
C MET A 433 0.46 -13.15 -7.72
N LEU A 434 1.23 -13.26 -6.64
CA LEU A 434 2.06 -12.20 -6.12
C LEU A 434 3.52 -12.60 -6.27
N ASN A 435 4.37 -11.64 -6.65
CA ASN A 435 5.80 -11.86 -6.84
C ASN A 435 6.65 -11.27 -5.71
N ASN A 436 6.09 -11.00 -4.53
CA ASN A 436 6.86 -10.63 -3.34
C ASN A 436 7.98 -11.65 -3.08
N ALA A 437 9.08 -11.21 -2.48
CA ALA A 437 10.17 -12.11 -2.12
C ALA A 437 9.71 -13.06 -1.01
N VAL A 438 9.80 -14.37 -1.26
CA VAL A 438 9.36 -15.42 -0.35
C VAL A 438 10.52 -16.35 -0.02
N ILE A 439 10.67 -16.68 1.26
CA ILE A 439 11.65 -17.65 1.76
C ILE A 439 10.96 -18.79 2.51
N SER A 440 11.56 -19.98 2.47
CA SER A 440 11.13 -21.14 3.26
C SER A 440 12.29 -22.11 3.46
N ASN A 441 12.58 -22.47 4.72
CA ASN A 441 13.71 -23.35 5.05
C ASN A 441 13.41 -24.83 4.76
N THR A 442 12.15 -25.23 4.81
CA THR A 442 11.71 -26.61 4.59
C THR A 442 10.91 -26.80 3.31
N GLY A 443 10.53 -25.69 2.64
CA GLY A 443 9.61 -25.63 1.51
C GLY A 443 8.18 -26.05 1.84
N LYS A 444 7.80 -26.01 3.13
CA LYS A 444 6.45 -26.31 3.60
C LYS A 444 5.67 -25.01 3.73
N LEU A 445 4.34 -25.08 3.75
CA LEU A 445 3.51 -23.87 3.85
C LEU A 445 3.56 -23.22 5.23
N ASN A 446 3.93 -23.96 6.27
CA ASN A 446 3.90 -23.49 7.66
C ASN A 446 5.18 -22.75 8.10
N ASP A 447 6.20 -22.67 7.25
CA ASP A 447 7.45 -21.95 7.53
C ASP A 447 7.76 -20.87 6.49
N VAL A 448 6.77 -20.51 5.67
CA VAL A 448 6.88 -19.46 4.65
C VAL A 448 6.96 -18.10 5.33
N LYS A 449 7.90 -17.28 4.87
CA LYS A 449 7.99 -15.86 5.24
C LYS A 449 8.07 -15.00 3.98
N VAL A 450 7.45 -13.83 4.03
CA VAL A 450 7.68 -12.76 3.06
C VAL A 450 8.86 -11.92 3.55
N VAL A 451 9.80 -11.63 2.66
CA VAL A 451 10.87 -10.66 2.89
C VAL A 451 10.40 -9.31 2.38
N THR A 452 10.38 -8.32 3.26
CA THR A 452 9.94 -6.96 2.97
C THR A 452 10.85 -5.96 3.69
N GLU A 453 10.56 -4.67 3.65
CA GLU A 453 11.37 -3.67 4.35
C GLU A 453 10.53 -2.57 4.99
N ILE A 454 11.01 -2.07 6.12
CA ILE A 454 10.48 -0.91 6.84
C ILE A 454 11.53 0.20 6.76
N GLY A 455 11.09 1.46 6.69
CA GLY A 455 12.01 2.61 6.69
C GLY A 455 11.58 3.75 7.62
N TYR A 456 12.56 4.57 7.97
CA TYR A 456 12.41 5.76 8.80
C TYR A 456 13.25 6.88 8.20
N CYS A 457 12.65 8.05 8.00
CA CYS A 457 13.32 9.22 7.44
C CYS A 457 13.12 10.42 8.37
N GLU A 458 14.16 11.23 8.55
CA GLU A 458 14.12 12.50 9.27
C GLU A 458 14.47 13.62 8.30
N LEU A 459 13.61 14.63 8.27
CA LEU A 459 13.86 15.89 7.58
C LEU A 459 13.96 16.98 8.64
N GLY A 460 15.16 17.51 8.84
CA GLY A 460 15.44 18.45 9.92
C GLY A 460 15.17 17.87 11.31
N GLY A 461 15.03 18.77 12.30
CA GLY A 461 14.85 18.41 13.71
C GLY A 461 13.45 17.98 14.10
N ARG A 462 12.48 18.19 13.21
CA ARG A 462 11.08 18.28 13.61
C ARG A 462 10.14 17.35 12.84
N LEU A 463 10.56 16.84 11.69
CA LEU A 463 9.71 15.99 10.85
C LEU A 463 10.32 14.60 10.71
N ALA A 464 9.50 13.58 10.95
CA ALA A 464 9.79 12.19 10.71
C ALA A 464 8.78 11.60 9.73
N ILE A 465 9.23 10.66 8.91
CA ILE A 465 8.40 9.92 7.94
C ILE A 465 8.61 8.42 8.18
N ALA A 466 7.53 7.70 8.49
CA ALA A 466 7.53 6.25 8.48
C ALA A 466 7.25 5.72 7.06
N LEU A 467 8.13 4.87 6.53
CA LEU A 467 8.01 4.25 5.21
C LEU A 467 7.53 2.81 5.40
N VAL A 468 6.22 2.57 5.24
CA VAL A 468 5.57 1.33 5.68
C VAL A 468 5.21 0.43 4.49
N PRO A 469 5.59 -0.86 4.49
CA PRO A 469 5.23 -1.79 3.42
C PRO A 469 3.77 -2.21 3.59
N GLY A 470 2.85 -1.67 2.80
CA GLY A 470 1.42 -2.00 2.85
C GLY A 470 0.54 -1.02 3.64
N GLU A 471 -0.66 -1.50 3.99
CA GLU A 471 -1.76 -0.67 4.49
C GLU A 471 -1.90 -0.81 6.00
N ILE A 472 -1.25 0.08 6.73
CA ILE A 472 -1.20 0.02 8.19
C ILE A 472 -2.41 0.68 8.85
N ASP A 473 -2.87 0.06 9.94
CA ASP A 473 -3.90 0.59 10.81
C ASP A 473 -3.40 1.86 11.50
N PRO A 474 -4.10 3.00 11.37
CA PRO A 474 -3.68 4.23 12.03
C PRO A 474 -3.59 4.12 13.55
N ALA A 475 -4.39 3.26 14.19
CA ALA A 475 -4.29 3.08 15.64
C ALA A 475 -2.91 2.57 16.08
N ILE A 476 -2.17 1.87 15.20
CA ILE A 476 -0.78 1.45 15.46
C ILE A 476 0.18 2.64 15.41
N ILE A 477 -0.12 3.65 14.61
CA ILE A 477 0.78 4.78 14.39
C ILE A 477 0.52 5.92 15.38
N TRP A 478 -0.74 6.30 15.62
CA TRP A 478 -1.13 7.43 16.47
C TRP A 478 -1.67 6.99 17.85
N GLY A 479 -1.81 5.69 18.09
CA GLY A 479 -2.33 5.13 19.32
C GLY A 479 -3.85 4.96 19.29
N GLY A 480 -4.38 4.24 20.29
CA GLY A 480 -5.81 3.96 20.39
C GLY A 480 -6.21 2.53 20.06
N VAL A 481 -5.26 1.65 19.71
CA VAL A 481 -5.52 0.20 19.54
C VAL A 481 -6.32 -0.32 20.72
N TYR A 482 -7.34 -1.15 20.45
CA TYR A 482 -8.20 -1.66 21.50
C TYR A 482 -7.43 -2.40 22.60
N GLY A 483 -7.84 -2.19 23.86
CA GLY A 483 -7.43 -3.03 24.98
C GLY A 483 -8.15 -4.38 24.98
N ALA A 484 -7.77 -5.24 25.93
CA ALA A 484 -8.31 -6.59 26.10
C ALA A 484 -9.84 -6.66 26.25
N ASP A 485 -10.48 -5.58 26.70
CA ASP A 485 -11.94 -5.50 26.88
C ASP A 485 -12.71 -5.44 25.54
N LYS A 486 -12.08 -4.90 24.49
CA LYS A 486 -12.72 -4.66 23.18
C LYS A 486 -12.10 -5.43 22.04
N SER A 487 -10.85 -5.87 22.17
CA SER A 487 -10.12 -6.54 21.09
C SER A 487 -10.74 -7.88 20.69
N TRP A 488 -10.50 -8.28 19.44
CA TRP A 488 -10.96 -9.56 18.91
C TRP A 488 -10.53 -10.75 19.76
N ASN A 489 -9.27 -10.82 20.15
CA ASN A 489 -8.71 -11.98 20.86
C ASN A 489 -8.75 -11.85 22.40
N GLY A 490 -9.16 -10.68 22.92
CA GLY A 490 -9.25 -10.42 24.36
C GLY A 490 -7.91 -10.18 25.06
N THR A 491 -6.88 -9.72 24.32
CA THR A 491 -5.58 -9.32 24.86
C THR A 491 -5.29 -7.85 24.59
N ASP A 492 -4.37 -7.29 25.37
CA ASP A 492 -3.85 -5.94 25.14
C ASP A 492 -2.87 -5.92 23.97
N TRP A 493 -2.68 -4.74 23.38
CA TRP A 493 -1.62 -4.45 22.43
C TRP A 493 -0.36 -4.05 23.20
N GLU A 494 0.77 -4.68 22.89
CA GLU A 494 1.99 -4.59 23.72
C GLU A 494 2.99 -3.51 23.25
N PHE A 495 2.70 -2.80 22.17
CA PHE A 495 3.61 -1.81 21.60
C PHE A 495 3.09 -0.40 21.75
N GLU A 496 4.01 0.53 21.98
CA GLU A 496 3.73 1.97 21.87
C GLU A 496 3.42 2.33 20.41
N PRO A 497 2.68 3.42 20.16
CA PRO A 497 2.41 3.86 18.80
C PRO A 497 3.65 4.50 18.16
N PHE A 498 3.74 4.45 16.83
CA PHE A 498 4.92 4.94 16.10
C PHE A 498 5.20 6.43 16.37
N SER A 499 4.15 7.22 16.64
CA SER A 499 4.29 8.64 17.00
C SER A 499 5.16 8.87 18.23
N GLU A 500 5.13 7.97 19.21
CA GLU A 500 5.99 8.04 20.40
C GLU A 500 7.44 7.64 20.06
N MET A 501 7.61 6.68 19.14
CA MET A 501 8.92 6.23 18.65
C MET A 501 9.66 7.29 17.82
N ALA A 502 8.94 8.29 17.29
CA ALA A 502 9.52 9.43 16.56
C ALA A 502 10.24 10.46 17.47
N CYS A 503 10.30 10.21 18.78
CA CYS A 503 11.00 11.02 19.78
C CYS A 503 10.61 12.50 19.76
N GLY A 504 9.31 12.79 19.74
CA GLY A 504 8.76 14.14 19.78
C GLY A 504 8.77 14.91 18.44
N ARG A 505 9.20 14.27 17.34
CA ARG A 505 9.01 14.80 15.98
C ARG A 505 7.56 14.65 15.54
N LYS A 506 7.09 15.55 14.68
CA LYS A 506 5.87 15.33 13.90
C LYS A 506 6.10 14.11 13.02
N LEU A 507 5.30 13.06 13.18
CA LEU A 507 5.33 11.87 12.34
C LEU A 507 4.26 11.96 11.26
N ILE A 508 4.65 11.72 10.01
CA ILE A 508 3.74 11.40 8.90
C ILE A 508 4.08 10.00 8.37
N VAL A 509 3.16 9.39 7.61
CA VAL A 509 3.32 8.02 7.10
C VAL A 509 3.30 8.03 5.59
N TYR A 510 4.29 7.42 4.95
CA TYR A 510 4.23 7.00 3.56
C TYR A 510 3.95 5.50 3.54
N GLY A 511 2.66 5.16 3.52
CA GLY A 511 2.14 3.79 3.41
C GLY A 511 2.36 3.22 2.02
N LEU A 512 2.29 1.89 1.91
CA LEU A 512 2.58 1.17 0.66
C LEU A 512 3.93 1.56 0.04
N THR A 513 4.91 1.86 0.89
CA THR A 513 6.26 2.22 0.45
C THR A 513 7.13 0.99 0.38
N ASN A 514 7.81 0.85 -0.75
CA ASN A 514 8.77 -0.18 -1.10
C ASN A 514 8.24 -1.62 -1.14
N ASP A 515 7.02 -1.86 -0.69
CA ASP A 515 6.31 -3.13 -0.86
C ASP A 515 4.81 -2.94 -0.60
N GLN A 516 4.01 -3.87 -1.11
CA GLN A 516 2.61 -4.05 -0.77
C GLN A 516 2.44 -5.50 -0.28
N ILE A 517 2.35 -5.63 1.04
CA ILE A 517 2.16 -6.92 1.75
C ILE A 517 0.73 -7.12 2.27
N GLY A 518 -0.18 -6.21 1.90
CA GLY A 518 -1.56 -6.19 2.33
C GLY A 518 -1.78 -5.34 3.59
N TYR A 519 -2.90 -5.58 4.27
CA TYR A 519 -3.28 -4.87 5.48
C TYR A 519 -2.44 -5.30 6.69
N ILE A 520 -2.09 -4.33 7.52
CA ILE A 520 -1.37 -4.50 8.78
C ILE A 520 -2.32 -4.11 9.91
N VAL A 521 -3.05 -5.11 10.40
CA VAL A 521 -4.06 -5.01 11.46
C VAL A 521 -3.45 -5.43 12.81
N PRO A 522 -3.75 -4.75 13.93
CA PRO A 522 -3.23 -5.11 15.25
C PRO A 522 -3.43 -6.58 15.59
N ASP A 523 -2.38 -7.24 16.10
CA ASP A 523 -2.40 -8.67 16.43
C ASP A 523 -3.56 -9.05 17.37
N ASN A 524 -3.95 -8.13 18.26
CA ASN A 524 -5.01 -8.37 19.24
C ASN A 524 -6.42 -8.21 18.68
N ASP A 525 -6.60 -7.41 17.63
CA ASP A 525 -7.88 -7.23 16.95
C ASP A 525 -8.02 -8.04 15.66
N PHE A 526 -6.98 -8.78 15.26
CA PHE A 526 -6.96 -9.61 14.07
C PHE A 526 -7.99 -10.75 14.13
N ALA A 527 -9.02 -10.68 13.28
CA ALA A 527 -10.00 -11.74 13.09
C ALA A 527 -9.57 -12.78 12.04
N HIS A 528 -10.40 -13.82 11.84
CA HIS A 528 -10.14 -14.76 10.74
C HIS A 528 -10.33 -14.03 9.38
N PRO A 529 -9.53 -14.31 8.33
CA PRO A 529 -9.66 -13.72 6.98
C PRO A 529 -11.04 -13.78 6.29
N PHE A 530 -12.01 -14.48 6.86
CA PHE A 530 -13.38 -14.61 6.35
C PHE A 530 -14.43 -14.12 7.36
N ALA A 531 -14.00 -13.37 8.39
CA ALA A 531 -14.88 -12.86 9.43
C ALA A 531 -15.97 -11.94 8.86
N SER A 532 -15.63 -11.13 7.85
CA SER A 532 -16.55 -10.26 7.12
C SER A 532 -17.74 -10.99 6.49
N LEU A 533 -17.63 -12.28 6.15
CA LEU A 533 -18.76 -13.09 5.66
C LEU A 533 -19.84 -13.34 6.73
N PHE A 534 -19.52 -13.06 7.98
CA PHE A 534 -20.37 -13.30 9.14
C PHE A 534 -20.63 -12.01 9.93
N GLU A 535 -20.51 -10.83 9.30
CA GLU A 535 -20.71 -9.52 9.94
C GLU A 535 -22.04 -9.42 10.71
N ASP A 536 -23.10 -10.02 10.17
CA ASP A 536 -24.42 -10.07 10.81
C ASP A 536 -24.43 -10.88 12.13
N LEU A 537 -23.59 -11.92 12.23
CA LEU A 537 -23.51 -12.80 13.42
C LEU A 537 -22.73 -12.18 14.57
N ILE A 538 -21.80 -11.28 14.26
CA ILE A 538 -21.07 -10.49 15.25
C ILE A 538 -21.83 -9.21 15.64
N GLY A 539 -23.13 -9.17 15.34
CA GLY A 539 -24.08 -8.19 15.87
C GLY A 539 -23.92 -6.79 15.29
N GLY A 540 -23.44 -6.67 14.06
CA GLY A 540 -23.01 -5.39 13.52
C GLY A 540 -21.85 -4.83 14.33
N SER A 541 -20.85 -5.68 14.63
CA SER A 541 -19.55 -5.21 15.10
C SER A 541 -19.18 -3.99 14.29
N ARG A 542 -18.77 -2.91 14.96
CA ARG A 542 -18.46 -1.67 14.24
C ARG A 542 -17.38 -1.87 13.18
N ASN A 543 -16.54 -2.91 13.34
CA ASN A 543 -15.53 -3.35 12.38
C ASN A 543 -16.04 -4.54 11.58
N LYS A 544 -15.89 -4.48 10.25
CA LYS A 544 -16.29 -5.57 9.35
C LYS A 544 -15.23 -6.65 9.19
N HIS A 545 -13.99 -6.41 9.63
CA HIS A 545 -12.87 -7.35 9.54
C HIS A 545 -12.67 -7.86 8.09
N TYR A 546 -12.64 -6.93 7.14
CA TYR A 546 -12.35 -7.21 5.73
C TYR A 546 -10.83 -7.25 5.49
N GLU A 547 -10.12 -6.39 6.20
CA GLU A 547 -8.70 -6.11 6.10
C GLU A 547 -7.87 -7.39 6.29
N GLU A 548 -8.28 -8.29 7.18
CA GLU A 548 -7.62 -9.58 7.42
C GLU A 548 -7.65 -10.52 6.21
N MET A 549 -8.58 -10.33 5.27
CA MET A 549 -8.67 -11.15 4.05
C MET A 549 -7.39 -11.04 3.21
N ILE A 550 -6.84 -9.83 3.10
CA ILE A 550 -5.63 -9.51 2.34
C ILE A 550 -4.54 -9.06 3.31
N SER A 551 -4.25 -9.87 4.32
CA SER A 551 -3.12 -9.68 5.25
C SER A 551 -2.23 -10.92 5.28
N LEU A 552 -0.91 -10.75 5.47
CA LEU A 552 0.00 -11.87 5.72
C LEU A 552 -0.41 -12.67 6.97
N GLY A 553 -1.11 -12.03 7.90
CA GLY A 553 -1.83 -12.64 9.00
C GLY A 553 -1.54 -12.02 10.37
N LYS A 554 -1.96 -12.70 11.44
CA LYS A 554 -2.10 -12.18 12.82
C LYS A 554 -0.84 -11.70 13.55
N ASN A 555 0.33 -11.76 12.93
CA ASN A 555 1.61 -11.33 13.53
C ASN A 555 2.33 -10.29 12.65
N THR A 556 1.63 -9.76 11.65
CA THR A 556 2.21 -8.78 10.73
C THR A 556 2.45 -7.46 11.45
N ALA A 557 1.47 -6.98 12.22
CA ALA A 557 1.57 -5.71 12.93
C ALA A 557 2.68 -5.71 13.98
N SER A 558 2.77 -6.75 14.82
CA SER A 558 3.85 -6.82 15.82
C SER A 558 5.24 -6.90 15.18
N ALA A 559 5.39 -7.65 14.08
CA ALA A 559 6.66 -7.74 13.37
C ALA A 559 7.09 -6.39 12.76
N VAL A 560 6.15 -5.66 12.14
CA VAL A 560 6.38 -4.33 11.58
C VAL A 560 6.69 -3.32 12.68
N THR A 561 5.88 -3.29 13.74
CA THR A 561 6.01 -2.33 14.86
C THR A 561 7.33 -2.52 15.60
N LYS A 562 7.66 -3.77 15.96
CA LYS A 562 8.94 -4.06 16.59
C LYS A 562 10.12 -3.64 15.71
N SER A 563 10.04 -3.90 14.41
CA SER A 563 11.13 -3.57 13.49
C SER A 563 11.28 -2.06 13.29
N PHE A 564 10.17 -1.31 13.33
CA PHE A 564 10.20 0.15 13.33
C PHE A 564 10.82 0.69 14.61
N SER A 565 10.42 0.20 15.79
CA SER A 565 11.04 0.55 17.08
C SER A 565 12.54 0.29 17.10
N ASP A 566 12.97 -0.91 16.68
CA ASP A 566 14.40 -1.25 16.59
C ASP A 566 15.16 -0.28 15.67
N LEU A 567 14.55 0.10 14.53
CA LEU A 567 15.15 0.98 13.53
C LEU A 567 15.28 2.42 14.05
N THR A 568 14.23 2.93 14.72
CA THR A 568 14.28 4.26 15.34
C THR A 568 15.28 4.30 16.48
N ASP A 569 15.36 3.24 17.29
CA ASP A 569 16.35 3.14 18.37
C ASP A 569 17.78 3.14 17.83
N GLU A 570 18.04 2.40 16.74
CA GLU A 570 19.35 2.38 16.08
C GLU A 570 19.73 3.75 15.51
N VAL A 571 18.81 4.44 14.83
CA VAL A 571 19.04 5.80 14.31
C VAL A 571 19.29 6.77 15.47
N ASN A 572 18.57 6.63 16.58
CA ASN A 572 18.73 7.52 17.72
C ASN A 572 19.99 7.23 18.54
N SER A 573 20.44 5.97 18.66
CA SER A 573 21.68 5.65 19.38
C SER A 573 22.90 6.23 18.67
N GLN A 574 22.91 6.21 17.34
CA GLN A 574 23.99 6.77 16.52
C GLN A 574 24.13 8.31 16.63
N LYS A 575 23.14 9.01 17.19
CA LYS A 575 23.19 10.47 17.39
C LYS A 575 24.02 10.89 18.60
N PHE A 576 24.26 9.97 19.53
CA PHE A 576 24.88 10.26 20.83
C PHE A 576 26.21 9.51 21.04
N ASP A 577 26.63 8.71 20.06
CA ASP A 577 27.97 8.11 19.94
C ASP A 577 28.91 9.05 19.17
#